data_AF-B9G1Q4-F1
#
_entry.id   AF-B9G1Q4-F1
#
_cell.length_a   1.000
_cell.length_b   1.000
_cell.length_c   1.000
_cell.angle_alpha   90.00
_cell.angle_beta   90.00
_cell.angle_gamma   90.00
#
_symmetry.space_group_name_H-M   'P 1'
#
loop_
_entity.id
_entity.type
_entity.pdbx_description
1 polymer ?
#
loop_
_entity_poly.entity_id
_entity_poly.type
_entity_poly.pdbx_seq_one_letter_code
_entity_poly.pdbx_strand_id
1 'polypeptide(L)'
;MGNPSILTEDLGDTSDFEVDGVENLTENDVSDEEIDAEELARRMWKDKIKLKRIKERQQKLALQQAALEESKTKKMSEQALRKKTARVQDGILRYMLKLMEVCNARGFVYGIIPHKGKPVSGASDNIRAWWKEKVRFDVNGPVAIAKYEVKNSMLVDAKRRGVLNQHSLMDLQDATLGSLLSSLMQHCSPQQRKYPLDKGVPPPWWPSGNEDWWISLGLPMGISPPYRKPHDLKKVWKVGVLTGVIKHMAPNFDKIRNCKFLYRSLANR
;
A
#
# COMPACT_ATOMS: atom_id res chain seq x y z
N MET A 1 34.14 8.89 -74.39
CA MET A 1 33.15 8.46 -75.39
C MET A 1 31.86 9.24 -75.13
N GLY A 2 31.43 10.04 -76.12
CA GLY A 2 30.04 10.45 -76.37
C GLY A 2 29.27 11.27 -75.33
N ASN A 3 29.38 12.60 -75.39
CA ASN A 3 28.23 13.53 -75.30
C ASN A 3 27.52 13.57 -76.70
N PRO A 4 26.36 14.23 -76.97
CA PRO A 4 25.75 15.34 -76.20
C PRO A 4 24.18 15.48 -76.25
N SER A 5 23.67 16.58 -75.63
CA SER A 5 22.47 17.39 -76.01
C SER A 5 21.06 16.75 -75.80
N ILE A 6 19.99 17.43 -75.36
CA ILE A 6 19.45 18.73 -75.79
C ILE A 6 18.34 19.22 -74.81
N LEU A 7 18.12 20.54 -74.78
CA LEU A 7 17.11 21.33 -74.06
C LEU A 7 15.85 21.54 -74.91
N THR A 8 14.67 21.67 -74.26
CA THR A 8 13.62 22.75 -74.40
C THR A 8 12.38 22.36 -73.54
N GLU A 9 11.88 23.23 -72.64
CA GLU A 9 10.71 24.14 -72.79
C GLU A 9 9.43 23.41 -73.28
N ASP A 10 8.24 23.48 -72.64
CA ASP A 10 7.46 24.69 -72.36
C ASP A 10 6.14 24.36 -71.58
N LEU A 11 5.58 25.38 -70.94
CA LEU A 11 4.18 25.67 -70.54
C LEU A 11 3.11 24.58 -70.26
N GLY A 12 2.45 24.75 -69.11
CA GLY A 12 0.98 24.63 -68.96
C GLY A 12 0.45 23.29 -68.47
N ASP A 13 -0.13 23.24 -67.28
CA ASP A 13 -1.58 23.29 -67.16
C ASP A 13 -2.02 23.34 -65.69
N THR A 14 -2.87 24.31 -65.43
CA THR A 14 -3.48 24.61 -64.15
C THR A 14 -4.66 23.65 -63.97
N SER A 15 -4.52 22.61 -63.14
CA SER A 15 -5.68 21.76 -62.83
C SER A 15 -6.41 22.28 -61.60
N ASP A 16 -7.61 22.79 -61.90
CA ASP A 16 -8.75 23.04 -61.05
C ASP A 16 -8.87 22.08 -59.88
N PHE A 17 -8.92 22.65 -58.67
CA PHE A 17 -9.76 22.11 -57.61
C PHE A 17 -10.81 23.18 -57.31
N GLU A 18 -11.95 23.06 -57.98
CA GLU A 18 -13.14 23.88 -57.73
C GLU A 18 -13.57 23.69 -56.27
N VAL A 19 -13.19 24.64 -55.42
CA VAL A 19 -13.88 24.86 -54.14
C VAL A 19 -15.14 25.64 -54.46
N ASP A 20 -16.19 24.86 -54.67
CA ASP A 20 -17.57 25.28 -54.75
C ASP A 20 -17.94 26.20 -53.56
N GLY A 21 -18.52 27.36 -53.88
CA GLY A 21 -19.33 28.13 -52.94
C GLY A 21 -18.61 29.08 -51.96
N VAL A 22 -17.76 29.98 -52.45
CA VAL A 22 -17.70 31.32 -51.83
C VAL A 22 -18.47 32.26 -52.75
N GLU A 23 -19.80 32.17 -52.67
CA GLU A 23 -20.65 33.23 -53.20
C GLU A 23 -20.18 34.55 -52.59
N ASN A 24 -19.85 35.48 -53.48
CA ASN A 24 -19.71 36.89 -53.16
C ASN A 24 -20.80 37.28 -52.17
N LEU A 25 -20.40 37.58 -50.94
CA LEU A 25 -21.21 38.38 -50.03
C LEU A 25 -21.32 39.76 -50.69
N THR A 26 -22.27 39.87 -51.61
CA THR A 26 -22.69 41.16 -52.13
C THR A 26 -23.13 41.99 -50.94
N GLU A 27 -22.57 43.19 -50.78
CA GLU A 27 -22.93 44.16 -49.75
C GLU A 27 -24.38 44.70 -49.90
N ASN A 28 -25.26 43.95 -50.58
CA ASN A 28 -26.54 44.42 -51.11
C ASN A 28 -27.78 43.63 -50.64
N ASP A 29 -27.67 42.76 -49.63
CA ASP A 29 -28.83 42.04 -49.09
C ASP A 29 -29.30 42.60 -47.72
N VAL A 30 -29.05 43.89 -47.48
CA VAL A 30 -29.75 44.64 -46.43
C VAL A 30 -31.00 45.24 -47.06
N SER A 31 -32.09 44.48 -47.04
CA SER A 31 -33.41 45.01 -47.36
C SER A 31 -33.72 46.15 -46.40
N ASP A 32 -33.88 47.36 -46.95
CA ASP A 32 -34.25 48.62 -46.29
C ASP A 32 -35.74 48.61 -45.85
N GLU A 33 -36.29 47.44 -45.53
CA GLU A 33 -37.56 47.35 -44.80
C GLU A 33 -37.31 47.93 -43.40
N GLU A 34 -38.13 48.91 -43.01
CA GLU A 34 -38.11 49.60 -41.73
C GLU A 34 -38.41 48.59 -40.59
N ILE A 35 -37.43 47.74 -40.26
CA ILE A 35 -37.52 46.79 -39.16
C ILE A 35 -37.44 47.62 -37.89
N ASP A 36 -38.56 47.67 -37.18
CA ASP A 36 -38.65 48.24 -35.85
C ASP A 36 -37.46 47.79 -34.98
N ALA A 37 -36.78 48.74 -34.33
CA ALA A 37 -35.54 48.51 -33.60
C ALA A 37 -35.69 47.42 -32.54
N GLU A 38 -36.91 47.25 -32.00
CA GLU A 38 -37.24 46.22 -31.02
C GLU A 38 -37.30 44.80 -31.63
N GLU A 39 -37.71 44.66 -32.89
CA GLU A 39 -37.70 43.38 -33.63
C GLU A 39 -36.28 42.94 -34.01
N LEU A 40 -35.41 43.87 -34.41
CA LEU A 40 -34.00 43.56 -34.66
C LEU A 40 -33.29 43.13 -33.36
N ALA A 41 -33.53 43.83 -32.25
CA ALA A 41 -32.99 43.47 -30.94
C ALA A 41 -33.43 42.06 -30.50
N ARG A 42 -34.68 41.68 -30.78
CA ARG A 42 -35.24 40.34 -30.49
C ARG A 42 -34.54 39.23 -31.29
N ARG A 43 -34.21 39.47 -32.56
CA ARG A 43 -33.45 38.52 -33.41
C ARG A 43 -32.02 38.35 -32.92
N MET A 44 -31.31 39.45 -32.68
CA MET A 44 -29.95 39.40 -32.15
C MET A 44 -29.87 38.69 -30.78
N TRP A 45 -30.87 38.87 -29.91
CA TRP A 45 -30.95 38.12 -28.66
C TRP A 45 -31.02 36.61 -28.92
N LYS A 46 -31.92 36.17 -29.82
CA LYS A 46 -32.06 34.74 -30.16
C LYS A 46 -30.75 34.16 -30.69
N ASP A 47 -30.05 34.87 -31.56
CA ASP A 47 -28.76 34.43 -32.09
C ASP A 47 -27.66 34.42 -31.03
N LYS A 48 -27.63 35.41 -30.12
CA LYS A 48 -26.71 35.42 -28.98
C LYS A 48 -26.91 34.22 -28.07
N ILE A 49 -28.16 33.83 -27.81
CA ILE A 49 -28.49 32.60 -27.06
C ILE A 49 -28.06 31.35 -27.84
N LYS A 50 -28.36 31.28 -29.14
CA LYS A 50 -28.01 30.14 -30.00
C LYS A 50 -26.49 29.95 -30.05
N LEU A 51 -25.73 31.03 -30.22
CA LEU A 51 -24.26 31.04 -30.18
C LEU A 51 -23.73 30.58 -28.82
N LYS A 52 -24.31 31.06 -27.71
CA LYS A 52 -23.93 30.62 -26.37
C LYS A 52 -24.13 29.11 -26.19
N ARG A 53 -25.27 28.57 -26.63
CA ARG A 53 -25.54 27.12 -26.59
C ARG A 53 -24.57 26.31 -27.46
N ILE A 54 -24.20 26.82 -28.64
CA ILE A 54 -23.22 26.17 -29.51
C ILE A 54 -21.84 26.12 -28.84
N LYS A 55 -21.37 27.24 -28.28
CA LYS A 55 -20.08 27.31 -27.56
C LYS A 55 -20.07 26.37 -26.35
N GLU A 56 -21.15 26.31 -25.58
CA GLU A 56 -21.27 25.39 -24.43
C GLU A 56 -21.23 23.91 -24.87
N ARG A 57 -21.87 23.56 -25.99
CA ARG A 57 -21.80 22.19 -26.56
C ARG A 57 -20.38 21.85 -27.03
N GLN A 58 -19.72 22.75 -27.74
CA GLN A 58 -18.34 22.56 -28.19
C GLN A 58 -17.38 22.40 -27.00
N GLN A 59 -17.54 23.22 -25.95
CA GLN A 59 -16.73 23.13 -24.75
C GLN A 59 -16.94 21.80 -24.01
N LYS A 60 -18.18 21.31 -23.93
CA LYS A 60 -18.47 19.97 -23.35
C LYS A 60 -17.83 18.85 -24.16
N LEU A 61 -17.89 18.89 -25.49
CA LEU A 61 -17.26 17.90 -26.35
C LEU A 61 -15.73 17.90 -26.21
N ALA A 62 -15.12 19.08 -26.16
CA ALA A 62 -13.68 19.23 -25.94
C ALA A 62 -13.23 18.65 -24.58
N LEU A 63 -13.99 18.90 -23.51
CA LEU A 63 -13.72 18.33 -22.19
C LEU A 63 -13.86 16.81 -22.18
N GLN A 64 -14.87 16.25 -22.87
CA GLN A 64 -15.04 14.79 -22.99
C GLN A 64 -13.89 14.14 -23.78
N GLN A 65 -13.44 14.77 -24.86
CA GLN A 65 -12.30 14.29 -25.65
C GLN A 65 -11.00 14.34 -24.82
N ALA A 66 -10.75 15.43 -24.10
CA ALA A 66 -9.58 15.54 -23.22
C ALA A 66 -9.58 14.47 -22.11
N ALA A 67 -10.73 14.20 -21.47
CA ALA A 67 -10.87 13.15 -20.46
C ALA A 67 -10.63 11.75 -21.04
N LEU A 68 -11.10 11.50 -22.27
CA LEU A 68 -10.86 10.23 -22.95
C LEU A 68 -9.37 10.03 -23.25
N GLU A 69 -8.68 11.05 -23.76
CA GLU A 69 -7.24 11.00 -24.05
C GLU A 69 -6.38 10.85 -22.78
N GLU A 70 -6.72 11.55 -21.68
CA GLU A 70 -6.10 11.32 -20.38
C GLU A 70 -6.28 9.87 -19.90
N SER A 71 -7.46 9.29 -20.09
CA SER A 71 -7.73 7.91 -19.69
C SER A 71 -6.91 6.90 -20.51
N LYS A 72 -6.74 7.17 -21.81
CA LYS A 72 -5.95 6.32 -22.73
C LYS A 72 -4.46 6.39 -22.39
N THR A 73 -3.91 7.58 -22.18
CA THR A 73 -2.50 7.78 -21.80
C THR A 73 -2.18 7.13 -20.47
N LYS A 74 -3.05 7.26 -19.45
CA LYS A 74 -2.93 6.56 -18.16
C LYS A 74 -2.93 5.03 -18.34
N LYS A 75 -3.86 4.48 -19.15
CA LYS A 75 -3.92 3.04 -19.47
C LYS A 75 -2.65 2.55 -20.18
N MET A 76 -2.15 3.29 -21.16
CA MET A 76 -0.92 2.96 -21.88
C MET A 76 0.31 2.98 -20.95
N SER A 77 0.40 3.97 -20.06
CA SER A 77 1.47 4.07 -19.06
C SER A 77 1.44 2.89 -18.07
N GLU A 78 0.27 2.52 -17.56
CA GLU A 78 0.12 1.33 -16.71
C GLU A 78 0.52 0.05 -17.45
N GLN A 79 0.15 -0.09 -18.72
CA GLN A 79 0.50 -1.26 -19.52
C GLN A 79 2.02 -1.34 -19.75
N ALA A 80 2.68 -0.21 -19.99
CA ALA A 80 4.13 -0.14 -20.12
C ALA A 80 4.84 -0.56 -18.80
N LEU A 81 4.34 -0.10 -17.65
CA LEU A 81 4.87 -0.50 -16.35
C LEU A 81 4.72 -2.00 -16.11
N ARG A 82 3.54 -2.59 -16.39
CA ARG A 82 3.30 -4.04 -16.27
C ARG A 82 4.27 -4.85 -17.13
N LYS A 83 4.53 -4.41 -18.37
CA LYS A 83 5.50 -5.06 -19.27
C LYS A 83 6.93 -4.99 -18.73
N LYS A 84 7.35 -3.84 -18.17
CA LYS A 84 8.68 -3.72 -17.54
C LYS A 84 8.81 -4.66 -16.35
N THR A 85 7.80 -4.71 -15.48
CA THR A 85 7.79 -5.63 -14.32
C THR A 85 7.85 -7.10 -14.76
N ALA A 86 7.08 -7.49 -15.78
CA ALA A 86 7.13 -8.85 -16.33
C ALA A 86 8.53 -9.22 -16.82
N ARG A 87 9.24 -8.33 -17.53
CA ARG A 87 10.62 -8.59 -17.99
C ARG A 87 11.62 -8.81 -16.84
N VAL A 88 11.47 -8.05 -15.75
CA VAL A 88 12.30 -8.22 -14.55
C VAL A 88 11.99 -9.55 -13.88
N GLN A 89 10.69 -9.89 -13.76
CA GLN A 89 10.25 -11.18 -13.23
C GLN A 89 10.81 -12.35 -14.04
N ASP A 90 10.76 -12.27 -15.37
CA ASP A 90 11.36 -13.28 -16.26
C ASP A 90 12.87 -13.40 -16.02
N GLY A 91 13.56 -12.27 -15.77
CA GLY A 91 14.97 -12.27 -15.38
C GLY A 91 15.23 -13.04 -14.10
N ILE A 92 14.46 -12.76 -13.04
CA ILE A 92 14.56 -13.47 -11.76
C ILE A 92 14.27 -14.97 -11.96
N LEU A 93 13.21 -15.30 -12.71
CA LEU A 93 12.83 -16.68 -12.97
C LEU A 93 13.92 -17.46 -13.70
N ARG A 94 14.60 -16.84 -14.67
CA ARG A 94 15.76 -17.44 -15.35
C ARG A 94 16.88 -17.79 -14.37
N TYR A 95 17.19 -16.92 -13.41
CA TYR A 95 18.20 -17.23 -12.40
C TYR A 95 17.74 -18.34 -11.43
N MET A 96 16.47 -18.35 -11.05
CA MET A 96 15.91 -19.40 -10.20
C MET A 96 15.94 -20.77 -10.87
N LEU A 97 15.63 -20.83 -12.17
CA LEU A 97 15.77 -22.04 -12.97
C LEU A 97 17.24 -22.49 -13.06
N LYS A 98 18.16 -21.55 -13.28
CA LYS A 98 19.60 -21.85 -13.30
C LYS A 98 20.12 -22.40 -11.97
N LEU A 99 19.60 -21.93 -10.84
CA LEU A 99 19.91 -22.51 -9.52
C LEU A 99 19.44 -23.97 -9.41
N MET A 100 18.31 -24.33 -10.02
CA MET A 100 17.85 -25.72 -10.06
C MET A 100 18.70 -26.58 -10.98
N GLU A 101 19.03 -26.09 -12.17
CA GLU A 101 19.76 -26.85 -13.20
C GLU A 101 21.24 -27.02 -12.88
N VAL A 102 21.90 -25.98 -12.37
CA VAL A 102 23.36 -25.94 -12.21
C VAL A 102 23.79 -26.10 -10.76
N CYS A 103 23.00 -25.59 -9.81
CA CYS A 103 23.37 -25.58 -8.39
C CYS A 103 22.66 -26.67 -7.57
N ASN A 104 22.04 -27.66 -8.22
CA ASN A 104 21.28 -28.74 -7.59
C ASN A 104 20.22 -28.27 -6.57
N ALA A 105 19.67 -27.07 -6.75
CA ALA A 105 18.57 -26.62 -5.93
C ALA A 105 17.34 -27.51 -6.19
N ARG A 106 16.73 -28.06 -5.12
CA ARG A 106 15.57 -28.96 -5.24
C ARG A 106 14.32 -28.26 -5.82
N GLY A 107 14.26 -26.95 -5.68
CA GLY A 107 13.29 -26.07 -6.31
C GLY A 107 13.23 -24.70 -5.66
N PHE A 108 12.27 -23.86 -6.06
CA PHE A 108 12.11 -22.51 -5.54
C PHE A 108 10.65 -22.14 -5.30
N VAL A 109 10.44 -21.14 -4.43
CA VAL A 109 9.17 -20.44 -4.21
C VAL A 109 9.49 -18.94 -4.15
N TYR A 110 8.67 -18.11 -4.78
CA TYR A 110 8.84 -16.66 -4.78
C TYR A 110 7.51 -15.93 -4.58
N GLY A 111 7.60 -14.71 -4.05
CA GLY A 111 6.46 -13.83 -3.83
C GLY A 111 6.87 -12.37 -4.01
N ILE A 112 6.09 -11.61 -4.76
CA ILE A 112 6.31 -10.19 -5.05
C ILE A 112 5.10 -9.42 -4.58
N ILE A 113 5.31 -8.41 -3.73
CA ILE A 113 4.25 -7.52 -3.24
C ILE A 113 4.37 -6.19 -3.98
N PRO A 114 3.53 -5.91 -4.98
CA PRO A 114 3.50 -4.61 -5.62
C PRO A 114 2.92 -3.56 -4.66
N HIS A 115 3.21 -2.28 -4.90
CA HIS A 115 2.63 -1.17 -4.13
C HIS A 115 1.07 -1.15 -4.18
N LYS A 116 0.46 -1.77 -5.21
CA LYS A 116 -0.98 -1.97 -5.32
C LYS A 116 -1.53 -3.06 -4.35
N GLY A 117 -0.66 -3.70 -3.57
CA GLY A 117 -1.00 -4.57 -2.44
C GLY A 117 -1.30 -6.03 -2.77
N LYS A 118 -1.72 -6.35 -4.00
CA LYS A 118 -2.02 -7.75 -4.38
C LYS A 118 -0.74 -8.56 -4.60
N PRO A 119 -0.39 -9.54 -3.72
CA PRO A 119 0.83 -10.32 -3.88
C PRO A 119 0.74 -11.24 -5.10
N VAL A 120 1.85 -11.38 -5.81
CA VAL A 120 2.03 -12.35 -6.90
C VAL A 120 3.02 -13.40 -6.43
N SER A 121 2.61 -14.65 -6.32
CA SER A 121 3.46 -15.76 -5.88
C SER A 121 3.56 -16.86 -6.93
N GLY A 122 4.70 -17.53 -6.99
CA GLY A 122 4.95 -18.68 -7.86
C GLY A 122 5.92 -19.68 -7.21
N ALA A 123 5.96 -20.90 -7.74
CA ALA A 123 6.83 -21.97 -7.25
C ALA A 123 7.20 -22.91 -8.40
N SER A 124 8.28 -23.69 -8.24
CA SER A 124 8.63 -24.74 -9.20
C SER A 124 7.74 -25.99 -9.05
N ASP A 125 7.42 -26.62 -10.18
CA ASP A 125 6.48 -27.77 -10.23
C ASP A 125 6.98 -28.98 -9.43
N ASN A 126 8.30 -29.19 -9.41
CA ASN A 126 8.94 -30.27 -8.66
C ASN A 126 8.67 -30.17 -7.15
N ILE A 127 8.59 -28.96 -6.59
CA ILE A 127 8.25 -28.76 -5.18
C ILE A 127 6.77 -29.02 -4.94
N ARG A 128 5.88 -28.61 -5.85
CA ARG A 128 4.44 -28.92 -5.70
C ARG A 128 4.19 -30.44 -5.63
N ALA A 129 4.82 -31.21 -6.53
CA ALA A 129 4.76 -32.66 -6.50
C ALA A 129 5.39 -33.22 -5.21
N TRP A 130 6.56 -32.71 -4.81
CA TRP A 130 7.21 -33.12 -3.55
C TRP A 130 6.34 -32.87 -2.31
N TRP A 131 5.66 -31.72 -2.23
CA TRP A 131 4.76 -31.39 -1.11
C TRP A 131 3.55 -32.31 -1.07
N LYS A 132 2.97 -32.64 -2.23
CA LYS A 132 1.77 -33.47 -2.34
C LYS A 132 2.06 -34.96 -2.14
N GLU A 133 3.12 -35.48 -2.75
CA GLU A 133 3.38 -36.92 -2.82
C GLU A 133 4.36 -37.41 -1.74
N LYS A 134 5.46 -36.68 -1.52
CA LYS A 134 6.47 -37.07 -0.50
C LYS A 134 6.15 -36.54 0.88
N VAL A 135 5.94 -35.23 1.01
CA VAL A 135 5.62 -34.62 2.31
C VAL A 135 4.18 -34.88 2.69
N ARG A 136 3.29 -35.15 1.72
CA ARG A 136 1.84 -35.26 1.90
C ARG A 136 1.33 -34.19 2.84
N PHE A 137 1.66 -32.93 2.54
CA PHE A 137 1.46 -31.82 3.45
C PHE A 137 -0.01 -31.69 3.89
N ASP A 138 -0.97 -32.01 3.03
CA ASP A 138 -2.40 -32.00 3.37
C ASP A 138 -2.78 -33.01 4.46
N VAL A 139 -2.00 -34.09 4.62
CA VAL A 139 -2.20 -35.12 5.65
C VAL A 139 -1.27 -34.88 6.83
N ASN A 140 0.02 -34.71 6.55
CA ASN A 140 1.05 -34.56 7.57
C ASN A 140 1.04 -33.19 8.24
N GLY A 141 0.60 -32.14 7.55
CA GLY A 141 0.47 -30.77 8.08
C GLY A 141 -0.55 -30.72 9.21
N PRO A 142 -1.83 -31.05 8.96
CA PRO A 142 -2.85 -31.12 10.01
C PRO A 142 -2.48 -32.11 11.13
N VAL A 143 -1.88 -33.26 10.80
CA VAL A 143 -1.41 -34.22 11.82
C VAL A 143 -0.27 -33.66 12.66
N ALA A 144 0.66 -32.91 12.08
CA ALA A 144 1.73 -32.25 12.83
C ALA A 144 1.19 -31.11 13.70
N ILE A 145 0.21 -30.35 13.21
CA ILE A 145 -0.50 -29.34 13.99
C ILE A 145 -1.25 -30.01 15.13
N ALA A 146 -2.04 -31.06 14.88
CA ALA A 146 -2.75 -31.81 15.91
C ALA A 146 -1.79 -32.46 16.92
N LYS A 147 -0.65 -33.00 16.48
CA LYS A 147 0.40 -33.52 17.39
C LYS A 147 1.04 -32.40 18.21
N TYR A 148 1.28 -31.24 17.60
CA TYR A 148 1.78 -30.07 18.31
C TYR A 148 0.74 -29.56 19.30
N GLU A 149 -0.53 -29.51 18.93
CA GLU A 149 -1.66 -29.13 19.76
C GLU A 149 -1.91 -30.12 20.88
N VAL A 150 -1.74 -31.43 20.66
CA VAL A 150 -1.83 -32.49 21.68
C VAL A 150 -0.61 -32.45 22.59
N LYS A 151 0.60 -32.26 22.06
CA LYS A 151 1.82 -32.09 22.85
C LYS A 151 1.75 -30.81 23.68
N ASN A 152 1.25 -29.72 23.09
CA ASN A 152 0.90 -28.52 23.83
C ASN A 152 -0.25 -28.81 24.78
N SER A 153 -1.28 -29.59 24.43
CA SER A 153 -2.43 -29.91 25.30
C SER A 153 -2.07 -30.77 26.49
N MET A 154 -1.13 -31.69 26.35
CA MET A 154 -0.52 -32.41 27.48
C MET A 154 0.33 -31.46 28.34
N LEU A 155 0.90 -30.42 27.73
CA LEU A 155 1.47 -29.26 28.44
C LEU A 155 0.37 -28.32 28.99
N VAL A 156 -0.84 -28.31 28.40
CA VAL A 156 -2.00 -27.45 28.76
C VAL A 156 -2.82 -28.09 29.86
N ASP A 157 -2.88 -29.41 30.04
CA ASP A 157 -3.45 -29.99 31.25
C ASP A 157 -2.56 -29.74 32.48
N ALA A 158 -1.23 -29.60 32.28
CA ALA A 158 -0.35 -29.01 33.28
C ALA A 158 -0.45 -27.46 33.37
N LYS A 159 -1.00 -26.81 32.34
CA LYS A 159 -1.05 -25.35 32.17
C LYS A 159 -2.47 -24.79 31.95
N ARG A 160 -3.49 -25.42 32.54
CA ARG A 160 -4.84 -24.81 32.73
C ARG A 160 -4.81 -23.65 33.74
N ARG A 161 -3.62 -23.13 34.04
CA ARG A 161 -3.37 -21.88 34.78
C ARG A 161 -2.72 -20.76 33.97
N GLY A 162 -2.60 -20.88 32.64
CA GLY A 162 -2.55 -19.69 31.80
C GLY A 162 -1.67 -19.70 30.55
N VAL A 163 -2.17 -18.95 29.57
CA VAL A 163 -1.47 -18.29 28.47
C VAL A 163 -1.34 -19.10 27.17
N LEU A 164 -2.24 -18.74 26.25
CA LEU A 164 -2.17 -18.85 24.79
C LEU A 164 -0.74 -18.61 24.27
N ASN A 165 -0.33 -19.38 23.26
CA ASN A 165 0.89 -19.22 22.45
C ASN A 165 1.53 -17.82 22.55
N GLN A 166 2.57 -17.68 23.37
CA GLN A 166 3.34 -16.45 23.48
C GLN A 166 4.81 -16.80 23.42
N HIS A 167 5.51 -16.33 22.38
CA HIS A 167 6.91 -15.94 22.56
C HIS A 167 6.96 -15.11 23.84
N SER A 168 7.71 -15.57 24.83
CA SER A 168 7.70 -14.90 26.12
C SER A 168 8.28 -13.51 25.91
N LEU A 169 7.70 -12.47 26.52
CA LEU A 169 8.35 -11.16 26.55
C LEU A 169 9.77 -11.23 27.12
N MET A 170 10.09 -12.29 27.87
CA MET A 170 11.43 -12.61 28.35
C MET A 170 12.44 -12.91 27.22
N ASP A 171 11.99 -13.37 26.06
CA ASP A 171 12.84 -13.74 24.93
C ASP A 171 13.36 -12.50 24.19
N LEU A 172 12.69 -11.36 24.34
CA LEU A 172 13.11 -10.09 23.74
C LEU A 172 14.39 -9.56 24.42
N GLN A 173 15.25 -8.92 23.62
CA GLN A 173 16.42 -8.24 24.14
C GLN A 173 16.02 -7.11 25.09
N ASP A 174 16.83 -6.87 26.12
CA ASP A 174 16.58 -5.85 27.15
C ASP A 174 16.39 -4.44 26.56
N ALA A 175 17.15 -4.11 25.52
CA ALA A 175 17.03 -2.83 24.84
C ALA A 175 15.73 -2.71 24.03
N THR A 176 15.27 -3.81 23.42
CA THR A 176 13.98 -3.88 22.73
C THR A 176 12.83 -3.66 23.69
N LEU A 177 12.87 -4.32 24.85
CA LEU A 177 11.88 -4.14 25.92
C LEU A 177 11.83 -2.68 26.41
N GLY A 178 12.99 -2.05 26.58
CA GLY A 178 13.08 -0.62 26.94
C GLY A 178 12.46 0.29 25.89
N SER A 179 12.74 0.07 24.61
CA SER A 179 12.14 0.83 23.50
C SER A 179 10.62 0.65 23.41
N LEU A 180 10.13 -0.58 23.58
CA LEU A 180 8.70 -0.91 23.59
C LEU A 180 7.97 -0.14 24.69
N LEU A 181 8.50 -0.17 25.91
CA LEU A 181 7.97 0.57 27.04
C LEU A 181 7.93 2.09 26.79
N SER A 182 9.05 2.66 26.34
CA SER A 182 9.13 4.09 26.01
C SER A 182 8.11 4.51 24.96
N SER A 183 7.77 3.63 24.01
CA SER A 183 6.73 3.90 23.00
C SER A 183 5.32 3.78 23.58
N LEU A 184 5.03 2.73 24.35
CA LEU A 184 3.66 2.42 24.78
C LEU A 184 3.18 3.26 25.98
N MET A 185 4.08 3.58 26.92
CA MET A 185 3.74 4.33 28.14
C MET A 185 3.18 5.74 27.86
N GLN A 186 3.53 6.33 26.72
CA GLN A 186 3.04 7.64 26.28
C GLN A 186 1.58 7.61 25.83
N HIS A 187 1.07 6.43 25.46
CA HIS A 187 -0.30 6.22 24.98
C HIS A 187 -1.23 5.61 26.05
N CYS A 188 -0.70 5.36 27.26
CA CYS A 188 -1.49 4.92 28.40
C CYS A 188 -2.40 6.03 28.93
N SER A 189 -3.49 5.65 29.60
CA SER A 189 -4.45 6.57 30.24
C SER A 189 -4.56 6.26 31.73
N PRO A 190 -4.10 7.14 32.65
CA PRO A 190 -3.44 8.43 32.42
C PRO A 190 -2.04 8.30 31.80
N GLN A 191 -1.62 9.31 31.02
CA GLN A 191 -0.30 9.32 30.38
C GLN A 191 0.82 9.37 31.43
N GLN A 192 1.91 8.63 31.19
CA GLN A 192 3.03 8.58 32.13
C GLN A 192 3.65 9.95 32.45
N ARG A 193 3.63 10.91 31.51
CA ARG A 193 4.15 12.28 31.73
C ARG A 193 3.44 13.04 32.86
N LYS A 194 2.20 12.64 33.22
CA LYS A 194 1.46 13.24 34.36
C LYS A 194 2.00 12.81 35.72
N TYR A 195 2.89 11.80 35.75
CA TYR A 195 3.50 11.25 36.95
C TYR A 195 5.03 11.41 36.85
N PRO A 196 5.59 12.58 37.19
CA PRO A 196 7.03 12.81 37.15
C PRO A 196 7.78 11.76 38.00
N LEU A 197 8.88 11.23 37.46
CA LEU A 197 9.70 10.23 38.15
C LEU A 197 10.27 10.78 39.47
N ASP A 198 10.55 12.09 39.54
CA ASP A 198 11.10 12.77 40.72
C ASP A 198 10.15 12.75 41.92
N LYS A 199 8.83 12.62 41.67
CA LYS A 199 7.82 12.53 42.74
C LYS A 199 7.69 11.10 43.29
N GLY A 200 8.32 10.11 42.67
CA GLY A 200 8.30 8.72 43.11
C GLY A 200 6.93 8.02 43.09
N VAL A 201 5.86 8.72 42.70
CA VAL A 201 4.50 8.17 42.64
C VAL A 201 4.26 7.59 41.25
N PRO A 202 4.11 6.26 41.11
CA PRO A 202 3.79 5.64 39.84
C PRO A 202 2.33 5.88 39.42
N PRO A 203 2.02 5.78 38.12
CA PRO A 203 0.65 5.82 37.64
C PRO A 203 -0.15 4.58 38.09
N PRO A 204 -1.50 4.63 38.09
CA PRO A 204 -2.35 3.56 38.60
C PRO A 204 -2.26 2.24 37.81
N TRP A 205 -1.77 2.28 36.57
CA TRP A 205 -1.52 1.08 35.74
C TRP A 205 -0.13 0.47 35.95
N TRP A 206 0.71 1.07 36.81
CA TRP A 206 2.00 0.51 37.14
C TRP A 206 1.81 -0.76 38.00
N PRO A 207 2.57 -1.84 37.76
CA PRO A 207 2.38 -3.07 38.52
C PRO A 207 2.74 -2.88 40.00
N SER A 208 1.97 -3.50 40.87
CA SER A 208 2.20 -3.52 42.33
C SER A 208 2.99 -4.76 42.77
N GLY A 209 3.11 -5.79 41.91
CA GLY A 209 3.84 -7.03 42.21
C GLY A 209 3.03 -8.07 42.98
N ASN A 210 1.72 -7.87 43.09
CA ASN A 210 0.76 -8.77 43.74
C ASN A 210 -0.29 -9.31 42.75
N GLU A 211 -0.08 -9.12 41.45
CA GLU A 211 -0.99 -9.58 40.42
C GLU A 211 -0.85 -11.09 40.17
N ASP A 212 -1.94 -11.78 39.86
CA ASP A 212 -1.94 -13.24 39.64
C ASP A 212 -0.97 -13.67 38.52
N TRP A 213 -0.77 -12.80 37.53
CA TRP A 213 0.13 -13.03 36.42
C TRP A 213 1.60 -12.70 36.73
N TRP A 214 1.88 -12.03 37.86
CA TRP A 214 3.24 -11.66 38.27
C TRP A 214 4.09 -12.89 38.55
N ILE A 215 3.53 -13.84 39.31
CA ILE A 215 4.17 -15.11 39.66
C ILE A 215 4.37 -15.96 38.39
N SER A 216 3.41 -15.90 37.46
CA SER A 216 3.50 -16.64 36.19
C SER A 216 4.64 -16.17 35.27
N LEU A 217 5.16 -14.95 35.48
CA LEU A 217 6.34 -14.41 34.80
C LEU A 217 7.66 -14.77 35.51
N GLY A 218 7.62 -15.54 36.61
CA GLY A 218 8.78 -15.88 37.42
C GLY A 218 9.32 -14.71 38.24
N LEU A 219 8.49 -13.70 38.51
CA LEU A 219 8.86 -12.52 39.31
C LEU A 219 8.59 -12.77 40.81
N PRO A 220 9.42 -12.23 41.71
CA PRO A 220 9.22 -12.36 43.15
C PRO A 220 7.95 -11.64 43.59
N MET A 221 7.08 -12.37 44.30
CA MET A 221 5.81 -11.87 44.83
C MET A 221 6.06 -10.82 45.91
N GLY A 222 5.27 -9.74 45.92
CA GLY A 222 5.36 -8.67 46.93
C GLY A 222 6.46 -7.63 46.67
N ILE A 223 7.21 -7.74 45.57
CA ILE A 223 8.18 -6.72 45.15
C ILE A 223 7.65 -5.97 43.93
N SER A 224 7.29 -4.70 44.13
CA SER A 224 6.89 -3.80 43.05
C SER A 224 8.11 -3.35 42.22
N PRO A 225 8.00 -3.23 40.89
CA PRO A 225 9.06 -2.71 40.05
C PRO A 225 9.34 -1.23 40.39
N PRO A 226 10.62 -0.82 40.48
CA PRO A 226 10.97 0.55 40.84
C PRO A 226 10.47 1.54 39.79
N TYR A 227 9.87 2.66 40.22
CA TYR A 227 9.38 3.68 39.30
C TYR A 227 10.54 4.51 38.73
N ARG A 228 11.12 4.05 37.61
CA ARG A 228 12.28 4.65 36.92
C ARG A 228 12.07 4.70 35.41
N LYS A 229 13.00 5.34 34.68
CA LYS A 229 12.95 5.37 33.21
C LYS A 229 13.04 3.94 32.67
N PRO A 230 12.37 3.64 31.53
CA PRO A 230 12.38 2.30 30.96
C PRO A 230 13.77 1.71 30.76
N HIS A 231 14.77 2.51 30.38
CA HIS A 231 16.15 2.04 30.16
C HIS A 231 16.91 1.71 31.46
N ASP A 232 16.52 2.31 32.59
CA ASP A 232 17.15 2.12 33.90
C ASP A 232 16.57 0.92 34.66
N LEU A 233 15.54 0.29 34.10
CA LEU A 233 14.93 -0.93 34.64
C LEU A 233 15.73 -2.17 34.24
N LYS A 234 15.88 -3.11 35.18
CA LYS A 234 16.36 -4.46 34.88
C LYS A 234 15.38 -5.17 33.94
N LYS A 235 15.87 -6.05 33.08
CA LYS A 235 15.08 -6.81 32.10
C LYS A 235 13.81 -7.43 32.68
N VAL A 236 13.92 -8.07 33.85
CA VAL A 236 12.81 -8.69 34.57
C VAL A 236 11.68 -7.70 34.89
N TRP A 237 12.03 -6.48 35.32
CA TRP A 237 11.06 -5.42 35.60
C TRP A 237 10.48 -4.82 34.33
N LYS A 238 11.27 -4.71 33.25
CA LYS A 238 10.74 -4.28 31.96
C LYS A 238 9.64 -5.22 31.46
N VAL A 239 9.82 -6.53 31.61
CA VAL A 239 8.82 -7.53 31.21
C VAL A 239 7.55 -7.41 32.07
N GLY A 240 7.70 -7.28 33.38
CA GLY A 240 6.55 -7.09 34.28
C GLY A 240 5.75 -5.82 33.96
N VAL A 241 6.43 -4.69 33.82
CA VAL A 241 5.80 -3.40 33.47
C VAL A 241 5.18 -3.45 32.09
N LEU A 242 5.85 -4.04 31.09
CA LEU A 242 5.32 -4.14 29.72
C LEU A 242 4.05 -5.00 29.68
N THR A 243 4.02 -6.09 30.44
CA THR A 243 2.82 -6.93 30.58
C THR A 243 1.66 -6.14 31.21
N GLY A 244 1.93 -5.37 32.27
CA GLY A 244 0.94 -4.48 32.89
C GLY A 244 0.39 -3.43 31.91
N VAL A 245 1.28 -2.80 31.13
CA VAL A 245 0.93 -1.81 30.10
C VAL A 245 0.05 -2.42 29.01
N ILE A 246 0.41 -3.60 28.49
CA ILE A 246 -0.39 -4.29 27.46
C ILE A 246 -1.78 -4.65 27.99
N LYS A 247 -1.85 -5.16 29.23
CA LYS A 247 -3.13 -5.46 29.88
C LYS A 247 -4.00 -4.22 30.09
N HIS A 248 -3.40 -3.11 30.50
CA HIS A 248 -4.09 -1.83 30.66
C HIS A 248 -4.67 -1.30 29.34
N MET A 249 -4.00 -1.55 28.22
CA MET A 249 -4.44 -1.11 26.90
C MET A 249 -5.51 -2.03 26.28
N ALA A 250 -5.75 -3.23 26.82
CA ALA A 250 -6.78 -4.14 26.35
C ALA A 250 -8.18 -3.62 26.75
N PRO A 251 -9.20 -3.67 25.86
CA PRO A 251 -9.26 -4.35 24.57
C PRO A 251 -8.86 -3.49 23.35
N ASN A 252 -8.43 -2.24 23.53
CA ASN A 252 -8.12 -1.32 22.43
C ASN A 252 -6.68 -1.50 21.91
N PHE A 253 -6.43 -2.62 21.24
CA PHE A 253 -5.13 -2.97 20.65
C PHE A 253 -4.78 -2.13 19.41
N ASP A 254 -5.72 -1.39 18.84
CA ASP A 254 -5.48 -0.51 17.68
C ASP A 254 -4.42 0.56 18.01
N LYS A 255 -4.40 1.03 19.25
CA LYS A 255 -3.37 1.96 19.74
C LYS A 255 -1.98 1.33 19.77
N ILE A 256 -1.88 0.04 20.10
CA ILE A 256 -0.61 -0.71 20.10
C ILE A 256 -0.14 -0.92 18.66
N ARG A 257 -1.04 -1.31 17.76
CA ARG A 257 -0.71 -1.61 16.35
C ARG A 257 -0.35 -0.38 15.53
N ASN A 258 -0.95 0.77 15.83
CA ASN A 258 -0.73 2.05 15.14
C ASN A 258 0.42 2.90 15.72
N CYS A 259 1.12 2.43 16.77
CA CYS A 259 2.35 3.06 17.22
C CYS A 259 3.43 2.92 16.11
N LYS A 260 3.48 3.90 15.20
CA LYS A 260 4.44 4.01 14.09
C LYS A 260 5.90 3.84 14.53
N PHE A 261 6.21 4.06 15.80
CA PHE A 261 7.53 3.89 16.39
C PHE A 261 7.95 2.42 16.59
N LEU A 262 7.02 1.47 16.69
CA LEU A 262 7.35 0.04 16.80
C LEU A 262 8.11 -0.44 15.55
N TYR A 263 7.64 -0.05 14.36
CA TYR A 263 8.30 -0.41 13.10
C TYR A 263 9.67 0.26 12.96
N ARG A 264 9.81 1.53 13.35
CA ARG A 264 11.07 2.29 13.15
C ARG A 264 12.15 1.95 14.18
N SER A 265 11.79 1.60 15.41
CA SER A 265 12.75 1.19 16.46
C SER A 265 13.21 -0.27 16.31
N LEU A 266 12.39 -1.14 15.72
CA LEU A 266 12.75 -2.54 15.48
C LEU A 266 13.52 -2.72 14.16
N ALA A 267 13.27 -1.89 13.14
CA ALA A 267 13.94 -1.98 11.84
C ALA A 267 15.37 -1.39 11.82
N ASN A 268 15.75 -0.60 12.83
CA ASN A 268 17.05 0.08 12.90
C ASN A 268 18.00 -0.53 13.94
N ARG A 269 17.85 -1.81 14.28
CA ARG A 269 18.77 -2.54 15.17
C ARG A 269 19.11 -3.91 14.61
#